data_AF-A0A6H0KUG8-F1
#
_entry.id   AF-A0A6H0KUG8-F1
#
_cell.length_a   1.000
_cell.length_b   1.000
_cell.length_c   1.000
_cell.angle_alpha   90.00
_cell.angle_beta   90.00
_cell.angle_gamma   90.00
#
_symmetry.space_group_name_H-M   'P 1'
#
loop_
_entity.id
_entity.type
_entity.pdbx_description
1 polymer ?
#
loop_
_entity_poly.entity_id
_entity_poly.type
_entity_poly.pdbx_seq_one_letter_code
_entity_poly.pdbx_strand_id
1 'polypeptide(L)'
;MARYELGAIYKMNGKNGIVYYVRLLTKDCYGVFAPLQGGLNDETFSKTPYRLYFVCNSFPVKRGVWEKILPSLDKTDIKRWKRPDRLANFANFNRKLFLEQCLVYHEDGNLYKCESKEIFIKLVKSGMISNIFNRHENIPAFLMSYYEDYPNNYIIEKKFIHTGTSEYQKEQLEVLNELGFDTKELL
;
A
#
# COMPACT_ATOMS: atom_id res chain seq x y z
N MET A 1 25.57 12.34 2.31
CA MET A 1 24.78 11.17 2.77
C MET A 1 24.21 10.44 1.55
N ALA A 2 24.35 9.12 1.45
CA ALA A 2 23.80 8.36 0.31
C ALA A 2 22.28 8.57 0.24
N ARG A 3 21.73 9.04 -0.88
CA ARG A 3 20.29 9.36 -0.98
C ARG A 3 19.42 8.11 -0.79
N TYR A 4 19.89 6.97 -1.30
CA TYR A 4 19.25 5.67 -1.13
C TYR A 4 19.87 4.92 0.04
N GLU A 5 19.05 4.62 1.05
CA GLU A 5 19.46 3.94 2.27
C GLU A 5 18.32 3.10 2.82
N LEU A 6 18.54 1.79 2.88
CA LEU A 6 17.59 0.82 3.42
C LEU A 6 17.29 1.13 4.89
N GLY A 7 16.01 1.15 5.25
CA GLY A 7 15.54 1.44 6.61
C GLY A 7 15.43 2.92 6.94
N ALA A 8 15.96 3.81 6.10
CA ALA A 8 15.84 5.25 6.29
C ALA A 8 14.40 5.73 6.02
N ILE A 9 14.07 6.87 6.63
CA ILE A 9 12.75 7.48 6.55
C ILE A 9 12.81 8.71 5.66
N TYR A 10 11.86 8.77 4.74
CA TYR A 10 11.76 9.83 3.75
C TYR A 10 10.44 10.56 3.90
N LYS A 11 10.48 11.87 3.71
CA LYS A 11 9.33 12.75 3.59
C LYS A 11 8.89 12.80 2.13
N MET A 12 7.60 12.58 1.93
CA MET A 12 6.92 12.74 0.66
C MET A 12 5.85 13.80 0.80
N ASN A 13 5.91 14.81 -0.07
CA ASN A 13 4.85 15.80 -0.14
C ASN A 13 3.64 15.21 -0.87
N GLY A 14 2.51 15.20 -0.18
CA GLY A 14 1.20 14.91 -0.72
C GLY A 14 0.60 16.11 -1.45
N LYS A 15 -0.68 15.97 -1.80
CA LYS A 15 -1.48 17.11 -2.29
C LYS A 15 -1.93 17.99 -1.12
N ASN A 16 -2.28 19.24 -1.42
CA ASN A 16 -2.84 20.22 -0.46
C ASN A 16 -1.99 20.44 0.81
N GLY A 17 -0.66 20.35 0.67
CA GLY A 17 0.26 20.55 1.80
C GLY A 17 0.33 19.38 2.79
N ILE A 18 -0.40 18.29 2.56
CA ILE A 18 -0.30 17.07 3.38
C ILE A 18 1.09 16.48 3.21
N VAL A 19 1.68 16.02 4.30
CA VAL A 19 2.99 15.36 4.31
C VAL A 19 2.81 13.91 4.74
N TYR A 20 3.46 13.01 4.01
CA TYR A 20 3.53 11.59 4.33
C TYR A 20 4.97 11.21 4.63
N TYR A 21 5.14 10.22 5.50
CA TYR A 21 6.43 9.65 5.81
C TYR A 21 6.46 8.19 5.37
N VAL A 22 7.56 7.79 4.74
CA VAL A 22 7.72 6.44 4.21
C VAL A 22 9.07 5.88 4.65
N ARG A 23 9.09 4.59 5.01
CA ARG A 23 10.35 3.87 5.21
C ARG A 23 10.68 3.06 3.97
N LEU A 24 11.92 3.14 3.50
CA LEU A 24 12.43 2.23 2.48
C LEU A 24 12.68 0.85 3.10
N LEU A 25 11.98 -0.16 2.61
CA LEU A 25 12.15 -1.57 2.93
C LEU A 25 12.94 -2.28 1.83
N THR A 26 13.18 -3.58 1.99
CA THR A 26 13.84 -4.38 0.95
C THR A 26 13.03 -4.40 -0.34
N LYS A 27 13.72 -4.65 -1.47
CA LYS A 27 13.12 -4.80 -2.81
C LYS A 27 12.36 -3.56 -3.30
N ASP A 28 12.88 -2.37 -2.99
CA ASP A 28 12.28 -1.08 -3.38
C ASP A 28 10.79 -0.96 -2.94
N CYS A 29 10.43 -1.66 -1.85
CA CYS A 29 9.13 -1.54 -1.19
C CYS A 29 9.19 -0.41 -0.16
N TYR A 30 8.08 0.30 -0.01
CA TYR A 30 7.94 1.40 0.92
C TYR A 30 6.75 1.12 1.84
N GLY A 31 6.97 1.24 3.14
CA GLY A 31 5.90 1.30 4.14
C GLY A 31 5.56 2.75 4.41
N VAL A 32 4.32 3.16 4.18
CA VAL A 32 3.81 4.50 4.56
C VAL A 32 3.36 4.42 6.00
N PHE A 33 3.89 5.28 6.88
CA PHE A 33 3.47 5.32 8.28
C PHE A 33 2.02 5.75 8.40
N ALA A 34 1.33 5.29 9.44
CA ALA A 34 0.09 5.90 9.90
C ALA A 34 0.33 7.35 10.39
N PRO A 35 -0.71 8.16 10.60
CA PRO A 35 -0.56 9.53 11.11
C PRO A 35 0.29 9.55 12.38
N LEU A 36 1.36 10.35 12.36
CA LEU A 36 2.30 10.43 13.47
C LEU A 36 1.69 11.16 14.65
N GLN A 37 2.01 10.70 15.85
CA GLN A 37 1.73 11.38 17.11
C GLN A 37 3.08 11.78 17.71
N GLY A 38 3.42 13.08 17.70
CA GLY A 38 4.67 13.60 18.27
C GLY A 38 5.72 14.04 17.23
N GLY A 39 6.98 14.11 17.67
CA GLY A 39 8.10 14.63 16.88
C GLY A 39 8.69 13.62 15.88
N LEU A 40 9.48 14.13 14.92
CA LEU A 40 10.16 13.32 13.90
C LEU A 40 11.45 12.69 14.47
N ASN A 41 11.31 11.60 15.20
CA ASN A 41 12.43 10.87 15.80
C ASN A 41 12.21 9.35 15.77
N ASP A 42 13.27 8.59 16.05
CA ASP A 42 13.26 7.13 15.97
C ASP A 42 12.25 6.47 16.91
N GLU A 43 11.99 7.05 18.07
CA GLU A 43 11.02 6.53 19.04
C GLU A 43 9.60 6.60 18.47
N THR A 44 9.20 7.75 17.94
CA THR A 44 7.88 7.95 17.30
C THR A 44 7.69 6.97 16.14
N PHE A 45 8.68 6.86 15.25
CA PHE A 45 8.58 5.99 14.08
C PHE A 45 8.68 4.50 14.40
N SER A 46 9.31 4.11 15.52
CA SER A 46 9.35 2.70 15.95
C SER A 46 8.02 2.24 16.53
N LYS A 47 7.24 3.16 17.11
CA LYS A 47 5.90 2.87 17.67
C LYS A 47 4.78 3.05 16.64
N THR A 48 5.02 3.78 15.55
CA THR A 48 4.02 4.03 14.51
C THR A 48 3.98 2.88 13.51
N PRO A 49 2.84 2.20 13.32
CA PRO A 49 2.72 1.15 12.31
C PRO A 49 2.70 1.73 10.89
N TYR A 50 2.94 0.88 9.89
CA TYR A 50 2.63 1.24 8.51
C TYR A 50 1.14 1.14 8.24
N ARG A 51 0.57 2.18 7.62
CA ARG A 51 -0.81 2.19 7.13
C ARG A 51 -0.97 1.38 5.85
N LEU A 52 -0.01 1.50 4.92
CA LEU A 52 -0.06 0.81 3.64
C LEU A 52 1.33 0.62 3.04
N TYR A 53 1.40 -0.23 2.02
CA TYR A 53 2.63 -0.58 1.32
C TYR A 53 2.52 -0.30 -0.17
N PHE A 54 3.65 0.09 -0.78
CA PHE A 54 3.75 0.21 -2.21
C PHE A 54 5.17 -0.08 -2.74
N VAL A 55 5.29 -0.28 -4.05
CA VAL A 55 6.55 -0.26 -4.79
C VAL A 55 6.49 0.83 -5.87
N CYS A 56 7.64 1.41 -6.21
CA CYS A 56 7.68 2.45 -7.24
C CYS A 56 8.85 2.27 -8.22
N ASN A 57 8.52 2.00 -9.49
CA ASN A 57 9.50 1.72 -10.55
C ASN A 57 10.28 2.96 -11.03
N SER A 58 9.81 4.17 -10.67
CA SER A 58 10.56 5.40 -10.96
C SER A 58 11.66 5.72 -9.93
N PHE A 59 11.82 4.88 -8.91
CA PHE A 59 12.87 4.97 -7.88
C PHE A 59 13.04 6.38 -7.26
N PRO A 60 11.98 6.97 -6.67
CA PRO A 60 11.99 8.36 -6.21
C PRO A 60 13.10 8.67 -5.21
N VAL A 61 13.41 7.74 -4.30
CA VAL A 61 14.51 7.88 -3.35
C VAL A 61 15.88 7.91 -4.05
N LYS A 62 16.13 6.99 -5.00
CA LYS A 62 17.40 6.97 -5.77
C LYS A 62 17.58 8.27 -6.55
N ARG A 63 16.48 8.83 -7.06
CA ARG A 63 16.45 10.10 -7.81
C ARG A 63 16.48 11.35 -6.91
N GLY A 64 16.37 11.21 -5.59
CA GLY A 64 16.35 12.33 -4.66
C GLY A 64 15.06 13.16 -4.71
N VAL A 65 13.96 12.57 -5.17
CA VAL A 65 12.64 13.21 -5.18
C VAL A 65 12.10 13.37 -3.76
N TRP A 66 12.32 12.38 -2.91
CA TRP A 66 11.90 12.41 -1.51
C TRP A 66 13.06 12.78 -0.60
N GLU A 67 12.76 13.67 0.34
CA GLU A 67 13.73 14.19 1.28
C GLU A 67 13.97 13.16 2.38
N LYS A 68 15.22 12.78 2.62
CA LYS A 68 15.54 11.92 3.76
C LYS A 68 15.48 12.74 5.05
N ILE A 69 14.67 12.32 6.00
CA ILE A 69 14.51 13.01 7.29
C ILE A 69 15.29 12.31 8.39
N LEU A 70 15.28 10.98 8.41
CA LEU A 70 16.05 10.19 9.38
C LEU A 70 16.86 9.11 8.64
N PRO A 71 18.13 8.91 9.00
CA PRO A 71 18.90 7.78 8.51
C PRO A 71 18.33 6.46 9.04
N SER A 72 18.80 5.35 8.48
CA SER A 72 18.54 4.04 9.05
C SER A 72 19.29 3.88 10.36
N LEU A 73 18.63 3.31 11.37
CA LEU A 73 19.28 2.95 12.64
C LEU A 73 20.42 1.93 12.42
N ASP A 74 20.24 1.02 11.45
CA ASP A 74 21.27 0.11 10.97
C ASP A 74 20.97 -0.28 9.52
N LYS A 75 21.70 0.29 8.55
CA LYS A 75 21.53 -0.01 7.12
C LYS A 75 21.91 -1.45 6.73
N THR A 76 22.59 -2.18 7.61
CA THR A 76 23.03 -3.57 7.38
C THR A 76 22.02 -4.59 7.92
N ASP A 77 21.10 -4.16 8.79
CA ASP A 77 20.03 -5.01 9.33
C ASP A 77 18.88 -5.19 8.32
N ILE A 78 19.13 -6.04 7.33
CA ILE A 78 18.16 -6.36 6.28
C ILE A 78 16.90 -7.02 6.87
N LYS A 79 17.04 -7.78 7.97
CA LYS A 79 15.91 -8.47 8.61
C LYS A 79 14.92 -7.48 9.21
N ARG A 80 15.42 -6.43 9.86
CA ARG A 80 14.57 -5.37 10.44
C ARG A 80 13.82 -4.57 9.37
N TRP A 81 14.46 -4.33 8.22
CA TRP A 81 13.87 -3.54 7.12
C TRP A 81 13.25 -4.40 6.03
N LYS A 82 12.97 -5.66 6.35
CA LYS A 82 12.37 -6.60 5.41
C LYS A 82 10.97 -6.13 5.01
N ARG A 83 10.67 -6.24 3.71
CA ARG A 83 9.30 -6.18 3.19
C ARG A 83 8.42 -7.21 3.93
N PRO A 84 7.12 -6.94 4.14
CA PRO A 84 6.22 -7.95 4.70
C PRO A 84 6.25 -9.27 3.93
N ASP A 85 6.11 -10.38 4.65
CA ASP A 85 6.21 -11.72 4.06
C ASP A 85 5.23 -11.95 2.92
N ARG A 86 4.03 -11.34 3.00
CA ARG A 86 3.00 -11.39 1.96
C ARG A 86 2.27 -10.08 1.82
N LEU A 87 2.11 -9.65 0.58
CA LEU A 87 1.23 -8.55 0.20
C LEU A 87 0.33 -8.99 -0.96
N ALA A 88 -0.98 -8.88 -0.79
CA ALA A 88 -1.97 -9.21 -1.80
C ALA A 88 -1.75 -8.42 -3.09
N ASN A 89 -1.79 -9.10 -4.23
CA ASN A 89 -1.94 -8.47 -5.53
C ASN A 89 -3.43 -8.20 -5.74
N PHE A 90 -3.88 -7.00 -5.36
CA PHE A 90 -5.28 -6.61 -5.42
C PHE A 90 -5.42 -5.19 -5.95
N ALA A 91 -6.31 -4.99 -6.92
CA ALA A 91 -6.72 -3.67 -7.33
C ALA A 91 -8.23 -3.52 -7.46
N ASN A 92 -8.72 -2.35 -7.05
CA ASN A 92 -10.13 -2.04 -6.89
C ASN A 92 -10.89 -1.85 -8.22
N PHE A 93 -10.18 -1.63 -9.33
CA PHE A 93 -10.79 -1.49 -10.66
C PHE A 93 -11.15 -2.84 -11.32
N ASN A 94 -10.71 -3.98 -10.78
CA ASN A 94 -11.10 -5.30 -11.30
C ASN A 94 -11.08 -6.36 -10.20
N ARG A 95 -11.88 -6.14 -9.16
CA ARG A 95 -11.82 -6.93 -7.91
C ARG A 95 -12.02 -8.43 -8.15
N LYS A 96 -12.94 -8.80 -9.05
CA LYS A 96 -13.22 -10.19 -9.43
C LYS A 96 -11.97 -10.90 -9.94
N LEU A 97 -11.28 -10.31 -10.93
CA LEU A 97 -10.06 -10.88 -11.48
C LEU A 97 -9.01 -11.12 -10.40
N PHE A 98 -8.72 -10.12 -9.57
CA PHE A 98 -7.69 -10.26 -8.53
C PHE A 98 -8.08 -11.28 -7.45
N LEU A 99 -9.37 -11.36 -7.11
CA LEU A 99 -9.88 -12.32 -6.14
C LEU A 99 -9.84 -13.76 -6.66
N GLU A 100 -10.13 -13.98 -7.95
CA GLU A 100 -10.00 -15.29 -8.61
C GLU A 100 -8.53 -15.71 -8.79
N GLN A 101 -7.69 -14.76 -9.21
CA GLN A 101 -6.25 -14.96 -9.34
C GLN A 101 -5.61 -15.32 -8.00
N CYS A 102 -6.03 -14.69 -6.90
CA CYS A 102 -5.59 -15.00 -5.54
C CYS A 102 -4.05 -15.07 -5.45
N LEU A 103 -3.40 -14.01 -5.94
CA LEU A 103 -1.94 -13.92 -6.04
C LEU A 103 -1.38 -13.00 -4.96
N VAL A 104 -0.22 -13.35 -4.42
CA VAL A 104 0.48 -12.59 -3.38
C VAL A 104 1.93 -12.34 -3.78
N TYR A 105 2.43 -11.15 -3.48
CA TYR A 105 3.85 -10.85 -3.53
C TYR A 105 4.51 -11.33 -2.25
N HIS A 106 5.49 -12.23 -2.39
CA HIS A 106 6.28 -12.70 -1.25
C HIS A 106 7.41 -11.70 -0.90
N GLU A 107 8.11 -11.98 0.19
CA GLU A 107 9.26 -11.20 0.68
C GLU A 107 10.36 -10.97 -0.36
N ASP A 108 10.53 -11.89 -1.30
CA ASP A 108 11.52 -11.82 -2.37
C ASP A 108 11.14 -10.83 -3.48
N GLY A 109 9.90 -10.36 -3.47
CA GLY A 109 9.31 -9.45 -4.44
C GLY A 109 8.61 -10.15 -5.61
N ASN A 110 8.60 -11.49 -5.64
CA ASN A 110 7.98 -12.27 -6.72
C ASN A 110 6.52 -12.61 -6.40
N LEU A 111 5.78 -12.95 -7.45
CA LEU A 111 4.34 -13.22 -7.39
C LEU A 111 4.09 -14.73 -7.33
N TYR A 112 3.28 -15.16 -6.36
CA TYR A 112 2.92 -16.56 -6.14
C TYR A 112 1.42 -16.71 -5.93
N LYS A 113 0.91 -17.94 -6.12
CA LYS A 113 -0.45 -18.30 -5.72
C LYS A 113 -0.52 -18.30 -4.20
N CYS A 114 -1.50 -17.61 -3.64
CA CYS A 114 -1.79 -17.69 -2.21
C CYS A 114 -2.34 -19.08 -1.87
N GLU A 115 -2.05 -19.59 -0.68
CA GLU A 115 -2.44 -20.93 -0.25
C GLU A 115 -3.96 -21.12 -0.23
N SER A 116 -4.70 -20.05 0.06
CA SER A 116 -6.14 -20.10 0.08
C SER A 116 -6.76 -18.73 -0.18
N LYS A 117 -8.00 -18.73 -0.67
CA LYS A 117 -8.78 -17.52 -0.91
C LYS A 117 -9.06 -16.78 0.40
N GLU A 118 -9.30 -17.52 1.48
CA GLU A 118 -9.55 -16.96 2.82
C GLU A 118 -8.34 -16.19 3.35
N ILE A 119 -7.12 -16.68 3.13
CA ILE A 119 -5.88 -15.97 3.50
C ILE A 119 -5.74 -14.71 2.66
N PHE A 120 -5.95 -14.79 1.34
CA PHE A 120 -5.91 -13.63 0.46
C PHE A 120 -6.93 -12.55 0.88
N ILE A 121 -8.18 -12.93 1.18
CA ILE A 121 -9.21 -12.02 1.65
C ILE A 121 -8.78 -11.35 2.97
N LYS A 122 -8.22 -12.10 3.93
CA LYS A 122 -7.68 -11.53 5.18
C LYS A 122 -6.58 -10.50 4.91
N LEU A 123 -5.70 -10.74 3.96
CA LEU A 123 -4.65 -9.78 3.57
C LEU A 123 -5.25 -8.51 2.98
N VAL A 124 -6.19 -8.63 2.05
CA VAL A 124 -6.87 -7.48 1.44
C VAL A 124 -7.58 -6.63 2.50
N LYS A 125 -8.38 -7.25 3.37
CA LYS A 125 -9.13 -6.54 4.43
C LYS A 125 -8.25 -5.87 5.47
N SER A 126 -7.05 -6.38 5.73
CA SER A 126 -6.08 -5.78 6.64
C SER A 126 -5.18 -4.72 5.98
N GLY A 127 -5.34 -4.49 4.67
CA GLY A 127 -4.57 -3.51 3.92
C GLY A 127 -3.16 -3.96 3.54
N MET A 128 -2.86 -5.25 3.74
CA MET A 128 -1.63 -5.92 3.31
C MET A 128 -1.67 -6.15 1.80
N ILE A 129 -1.68 -5.06 1.04
CA ILE A 129 -1.79 -5.01 -0.42
C ILE A 129 -0.52 -4.36 -0.97
N SER A 130 0.02 -4.91 -2.06
CA SER A 130 1.16 -4.33 -2.76
C SER A 130 0.68 -3.35 -3.81
N ASN A 131 0.59 -2.06 -3.49
CA ASN A 131 0.25 -1.04 -4.49
C ASN A 131 1.47 -0.79 -5.40
N ILE A 132 1.30 -0.91 -6.72
CA ILE A 132 2.41 -0.81 -7.68
C ILE A 132 2.29 0.47 -8.49
N PHE A 133 3.30 1.33 -8.40
CA PHE A 133 3.35 2.58 -9.14
C PHE A 133 4.49 2.59 -10.15
N ASN A 134 4.17 2.84 -11.42
CA ASN A 134 5.21 3.06 -12.43
C ASN A 134 5.93 4.40 -12.23
N ARG A 135 5.21 5.41 -11.72
CA ARG A 135 5.63 6.81 -11.62
C ARG A 135 5.28 7.35 -10.24
N HIS A 136 6.24 8.02 -9.59
CA HIS A 136 6.08 8.52 -8.23
C HIS A 136 5.08 9.68 -8.16
N GLU A 137 4.89 10.38 -9.27
CA GLU A 137 3.96 11.49 -9.46
C GLU A 137 2.49 11.09 -9.21
N ASN A 138 2.17 9.79 -9.34
CA ASN A 138 0.83 9.27 -9.10
C ASN A 138 0.55 8.97 -7.61
N ILE A 139 1.60 8.82 -6.80
CA ILE A 139 1.48 8.41 -5.39
C ILE A 139 0.74 9.46 -4.55
N PRO A 140 1.04 10.78 -4.67
CA PRO A 140 0.31 11.80 -3.91
C PRO A 140 -1.20 11.80 -4.15
N ALA A 141 -1.63 11.58 -5.40
CA ALA A 141 -3.05 11.51 -5.73
C ALA A 141 -3.70 10.27 -5.11
N PHE A 142 -3.04 9.12 -5.20
CA PHE A 142 -3.51 7.88 -4.57
C PHE A 142 -3.67 8.04 -3.05
N LEU A 143 -2.66 8.58 -2.36
CA LEU A 143 -2.72 8.77 -0.91
C LEU A 143 -3.81 9.76 -0.51
N MET A 144 -3.97 10.86 -1.26
CA MET A 144 -5.06 11.80 -1.00
C MET A 144 -6.44 11.14 -1.09
N SER A 145 -6.64 10.21 -2.03
CA SER A 145 -7.92 9.50 -2.16
C SER A 145 -8.15 8.45 -1.08
N TYR A 146 -7.11 7.72 -0.69
CA TYR A 146 -7.30 6.47 0.06
C TYR A 146 -6.70 6.44 1.46
N TYR A 147 -5.72 7.26 1.79
CA TYR A 147 -4.90 7.07 3.00
C TYR A 147 -5.67 7.12 4.33
N GLU A 148 -6.69 7.96 4.43
CA GLU A 148 -7.41 8.23 5.69
C GLU A 148 -8.13 6.99 6.24
N ASP A 149 -8.96 6.35 5.41
CA ASP A 149 -9.74 5.14 5.72
C ASP A 149 -9.21 3.91 4.95
N TYR A 150 -7.90 3.86 4.71
CA TYR A 150 -7.28 2.70 4.07
C TYR A 150 -7.35 1.47 5.00
N PRO A 151 -7.70 0.27 4.49
CA PRO A 151 -7.94 -0.08 3.09
C PRO A 151 -9.41 0.00 2.64
N ASN A 152 -10.34 0.33 3.53
CA ASN A 152 -11.78 0.24 3.27
C ASN A 152 -12.15 1.06 2.04
N ASN A 153 -11.88 2.37 2.05
CA ASN A 153 -12.20 3.27 0.95
C ASN A 153 -11.57 2.87 -0.40
N TYR A 154 -10.40 2.21 -0.39
CA TYR A 154 -9.77 1.66 -1.57
C TYR A 154 -10.57 0.48 -2.11
N ILE A 155 -10.98 -0.44 -1.24
CA ILE A 155 -11.76 -1.64 -1.61
C ILE A 155 -13.16 -1.25 -2.12
N ILE A 156 -13.86 -0.38 -1.39
CA ILE A 156 -15.25 0.03 -1.67
C ILE A 156 -15.39 1.22 -2.62
N GLU A 157 -14.31 1.62 -3.32
CA GLU A 157 -14.29 2.81 -4.17
C GLU A 157 -15.51 2.85 -5.12
N LYS A 158 -16.45 3.76 -4.80
CA LYS A 158 -17.77 3.86 -5.43
C LYS A 158 -17.66 4.13 -6.91
N LYS A 159 -16.65 4.90 -7.32
CA LYS A 159 -16.43 5.18 -8.74
C LYS A 159 -16.31 3.87 -9.54
N PHE A 160 -15.59 2.87 -9.03
CA PHE A 160 -15.43 1.59 -9.73
C PHE A 160 -16.63 0.65 -9.58
N ILE A 161 -17.51 0.89 -8.60
CA ILE A 161 -18.77 0.14 -8.45
C ILE A 161 -19.78 0.59 -9.51
N HIS A 162 -19.86 1.89 -9.81
CA HIS A 162 -20.86 2.46 -10.71
C HIS A 162 -20.36 2.69 -12.16
N THR A 163 -19.22 2.11 -12.54
CA THR A 163 -18.68 2.18 -13.91
C THR A 163 -18.96 0.90 -14.68
N GLY A 164 -19.01 0.98 -16.02
CA GLY A 164 -19.14 -0.20 -16.88
C GLY A 164 -20.59 -0.66 -17.06
N THR A 165 -20.76 -1.87 -17.57
CA THR A 165 -22.08 -2.47 -17.82
C THR A 165 -22.75 -2.92 -16.53
N SER A 166 -24.07 -3.09 -16.54
CA SER A 166 -24.83 -3.57 -15.37
C SER A 166 -24.34 -4.92 -14.85
N GLU A 167 -23.88 -5.81 -15.75
CA GLU A 167 -23.27 -7.08 -15.38
C GLU A 167 -21.98 -6.88 -14.60
N TYR A 168 -21.10 -6.01 -15.10
CA TYR A 168 -19.85 -5.70 -14.40
C TYR A 168 -20.11 -5.07 -13.03
N GLN A 169 -21.07 -4.14 -12.92
CA GLN A 169 -21.45 -3.53 -11.63
C GLN A 169 -21.94 -4.59 -10.63
N LYS A 170 -22.80 -5.52 -11.08
CA LYS A 170 -23.27 -6.65 -10.28
C LYS A 170 -22.11 -7.54 -9.81
N GLU A 171 -21.17 -7.86 -10.69
CA GLU A 171 -19.97 -8.63 -10.32
C GLU A 171 -19.12 -7.91 -9.26
N GLN A 172 -18.98 -6.58 -9.35
CA GLN A 172 -18.26 -5.83 -8.33
C GLN A 172 -18.93 -5.92 -6.95
N LEU A 173 -20.26 -5.86 -6.90
CA LEU A 173 -21.01 -5.98 -5.65
C LEU A 173 -20.94 -7.39 -5.07
N GLU A 174 -21.04 -8.43 -5.89
CA GLU A 174 -20.87 -9.82 -5.44
C GLU A 174 -19.49 -10.05 -4.81
N VAL A 175 -18.43 -9.50 -5.40
CA VAL A 175 -17.08 -9.57 -4.84
C VAL A 175 -16.96 -8.82 -3.52
N LEU A 176 -17.60 -7.66 -3.38
CA LEU A 176 -17.62 -6.93 -2.11
C LEU A 176 -18.35 -7.71 -1.01
N ASN A 177 -19.45 -8.39 -1.34
CA ASN A 177 -20.12 -9.30 -0.42
C ASN A 177 -19.22 -10.47 -0.01
N GLU A 178 -18.46 -11.05 -0.95
CA GLU A 178 -17.49 -12.11 -0.65
C GLU A 178 -16.33 -11.62 0.24
N LEU A 179 -15.89 -10.38 0.06
CA LEU A 179 -14.95 -9.72 0.96
C LEU A 179 -15.56 -9.38 2.33
N GLY A 180 -16.88 -9.57 2.49
CA GLY A 180 -17.62 -9.34 3.74
C GLY A 180 -17.90 -7.87 4.03
N PHE A 181 -18.13 -7.06 2.99
CA PHE A 181 -18.64 -5.70 3.10
C PHE A 181 -20.15 -5.69 2.90
N ASP A 182 -20.87 -4.85 3.64
CA ASP A 182 -22.31 -4.65 3.41
C ASP A 182 -22.50 -3.76 2.18
N THR A 183 -23.03 -4.35 1.11
CA THR A 183 -23.24 -3.67 -0.17
C THR A 183 -24.61 -3.02 -0.31
N LYS A 184 -25.51 -3.20 0.67
CA LYS A 184 -26.88 -2.65 0.60
C LYS A 184 -26.91 -1.13 0.57
N GLU A 185 -25.93 -0.47 1.18
CA GLU A 185 -25.79 1.00 1.20
C GLU A 185 -24.88 1.54 0.08
N LEU A 186 -24.34 0.66 -0.77
CA LEU A 186 -23.43 1.01 -1.88
C LEU A 186 -24.12 1.06 -3.25
N LEU A 187 -25.41 0.71 -3.30
CA LEU A 187 -26.27 0.77 -4.48
C LEU A 187 -26.96 2.13 -4.61
#